data_AF-A0A933EKV4-F1
#
_entry.id   AF-A0A933EKV4-F1
#
_cell.length_a   1.000
_cell.length_b   1.000
_cell.length_c   1.000
_cell.angle_alpha   90.00
_cell.angle_beta   90.00
_cell.angle_gamma   90.00
#
_symmetry.space_group_name_H-M   'P 1'
#
loop_
_entity.id
_entity.type
_entity.pdbx_description
1 polymer ?
#
loop_
_entity_poly.entity_id
_entity_poly.type
_entity_poly.pdbx_seq_one_letter_code
_entity_poly.pdbx_strand_id
1 'polypeptide(L)'
;MAKVQIMYWKDIPYAVRATDATGRASRQLPHEFEAVVDAAAMAEGATEQPAYKAGFRWGPEEERPGAAAEVAEAVLAELVAAYPAGRLAKLAKRQPA
;
A
#
# COMPACT_ATOMS: atom_id res chain seq x y z
N MET A 1 -0.73 16.25 -15.14
CA MET A 1 -0.03 14.98 -14.88
C MET A 1 0.19 14.89 -13.38
N ALA A 2 0.03 13.71 -12.81
CA ALA A 2 0.21 13.48 -11.38
C ALA A 2 1.25 12.37 -11.16
N LYS A 3 2.10 12.58 -10.18
CA LYS A 3 3.10 11.63 -9.70
C LYS A 3 2.49 10.77 -8.62
N VAL A 4 2.32 9.48 -8.88
CA VAL A 4 1.78 8.52 -7.93
C VAL A 4 2.89 7.63 -7.37
N GLN A 5 2.86 7.41 -6.07
CA GLN A 5 3.71 6.49 -5.33
C GLN A 5 2.84 5.63 -4.43
N ILE A 6 3.13 4.34 -4.40
CA ILE A 6 2.43 3.39 -3.54
C ILE A 6 3.34 3.14 -2.33
N MET A 7 2.78 3.28 -1.13
CA MET A 7 3.43 2.91 0.11
C MET A 7 3.20 1.44 0.36
N TYR A 8 4.29 0.70 0.53
CA TYR A 8 4.27 -0.72 0.84
C TYR A 8 4.78 -0.92 2.27
N TRP A 9 4.09 -1.76 3.03
CA TRP A 9 4.63 -2.37 4.22
C TRP A 9 5.26 -3.70 3.82
N LYS A 10 6.60 -3.73 3.73
CA LYS A 10 7.35 -4.81 3.08
C LYS A 10 6.80 -5.11 1.67
N ASP A 11 6.12 -6.24 1.49
CA ASP A 11 5.55 -6.66 0.20
C ASP A 11 4.04 -6.38 0.07
N ILE A 12 3.41 -5.77 1.08
CA ILE A 12 1.97 -5.53 1.14
C ILE A 12 1.69 -4.04 0.87
N PRO A 13 0.87 -3.68 -0.14
CA PRO A 13 0.49 -2.29 -0.37
C PRO A 13 -0.41 -1.78 0.75
N TYR A 14 -0.14 -0.55 1.23
CA TYR A 14 -0.82 0.05 2.39
C TYR A 14 -1.57 1.35 2.05
N ALA A 15 -0.93 2.24 1.29
CA ALA A 15 -1.54 3.49 0.85
C ALA A 15 -1.04 3.90 -0.51
N VAL A 16 -1.83 4.68 -1.23
CA VAL A 16 -1.46 5.32 -2.49
C VAL A 16 -1.38 6.81 -2.27
N ARG A 17 -0.31 7.44 -2.73
CA ARG A 17 -0.13 8.89 -2.72
C ARG A 17 0.04 9.38 -4.14
N ALA A 18 -0.77 10.33 -4.57
CA ALA A 18 -0.54 11.05 -5.81
C ALA A 18 -0.30 12.53 -5.52
N THR A 19 0.56 13.18 -6.30
CA THR A 19 0.86 14.60 -6.19
C THR A 19 0.80 15.20 -7.59
N ASP A 20 0.05 16.27 -7.76
CA ASP A 20 -0.03 17.06 -8.99
C ASP A 20 0.38 18.51 -8.73
N ALA A 21 0.21 19.38 -9.73
CA ALA A 21 0.54 20.80 -9.62
C ALA A 21 -0.38 21.58 -8.67
N THR A 22 -1.56 21.04 -8.35
CA THR A 22 -2.60 21.67 -7.52
C THR A 22 -2.58 21.20 -6.07
N GLY A 23 -2.01 20.01 -5.80
CA GLY A 23 -1.86 19.49 -4.46
C GLY A 23 -1.48 18.01 -4.40
N ARG A 24 -1.71 17.41 -3.23
CA ARG A 24 -1.45 16.00 -2.94
C ARG A 24 -2.75 15.30 -2.58
N ALA A 25 -3.03 14.21 -3.25
CA ALA A 25 -4.05 13.24 -2.86
C ALA A 25 -3.39 12.03 -2.17
N SER A 26 -4.02 11.50 -1.13
CA SER A 26 -3.59 10.25 -0.52
C SER A 26 -4.83 9.41 -0.27
N ARG A 27 -4.78 8.16 -0.71
CA ARG A 27 -5.86 7.17 -0.62
C ARG A 27 -5.34 5.97 0.14
N GLN A 28 -6.02 5.63 1.23
CA GLN A 28 -5.71 4.44 2.02
C GLN A 28 -6.40 3.23 1.39
N LEU A 29 -5.71 2.08 1.36
CA LEU A 29 -6.33 0.86 0.85
C LEU A 29 -7.44 0.36 1.79
N PRO A 30 -8.35 -0.52 1.30
CA PRO A 30 -9.39 -1.12 2.12
C PRO A 30 -8.85 -1.85 3.35
N HIS A 31 -9.69 -2.02 4.36
CA HIS A 31 -9.33 -2.65 5.65
C HIS A 31 -8.70 -4.04 5.50
N GLU A 32 -9.00 -4.76 4.41
CA GLU A 32 -8.43 -6.08 4.13
C GLU A 32 -6.89 -6.03 4.04
N PHE A 33 -6.34 -4.95 3.50
CA PHE A 33 -4.88 -4.77 3.41
C PHE A 33 -4.27 -4.45 4.78
N GLU A 34 -4.94 -3.61 5.57
CA GLU A 34 -4.52 -3.29 6.94
C GLU A 34 -4.51 -4.55 7.82
N ALA A 35 -5.58 -5.34 7.76
CA ALA A 35 -5.67 -6.61 8.48
C ALA A 35 -4.56 -7.60 8.09
N VAL A 36 -4.14 -7.60 6.82
CA VAL A 36 -3.04 -8.45 6.32
C VAL A 36 -1.68 -7.96 6.82
N VAL A 37 -1.48 -6.65 6.87
CA VAL A 37 -0.28 -6.03 7.43
C VAL A 37 -0.17 -6.32 8.93
N ASP A 38 -1.27 -6.18 9.67
CA ASP A 38 -1.32 -6.50 11.10
C ASP A 38 -1.06 -8.00 11.34
N ALA A 39 -1.69 -8.89 10.56
CA ALA A 39 -1.46 -10.32 10.67
C ALA A 39 -0.01 -10.70 10.35
N ALA A 40 0.60 -10.09 9.33
CA ALA A 40 1.99 -10.31 8.98
C ALA A 40 2.93 -9.77 10.08
N ALA A 41 2.68 -8.57 10.62
CA ALA A 41 3.45 -8.01 11.72
C ALA A 41 3.37 -8.87 12.98
N MET A 42 2.18 -9.37 13.32
CA MET A 42 2.01 -10.31 14.43
C MET A 42 2.75 -11.63 14.18
N ALA A 43 2.69 -12.18 12.96
CA ALA A 43 3.36 -13.43 12.61
C ALA A 43 4.90 -13.32 12.65
N GLU A 44 5.44 -12.14 12.35
CA GLU A 44 6.87 -11.85 12.42
C GLU A 44 7.36 -11.53 13.84
N GLY A 45 6.45 -11.38 14.82
CA GLY A 45 6.80 -10.81 16.11
C GLY A 45 7.22 -9.34 16.03
N ALA A 46 6.97 -8.67 14.90
CA ALA A 46 7.13 -7.23 14.70
C ALA A 46 5.96 -6.45 15.35
N THR A 47 5.53 -6.89 16.53
CA THR A 47 4.49 -6.24 17.34
C THR A 47 4.99 -4.96 18.00
N GLU A 48 6.31 -4.76 18.03
CA GLU A 48 6.90 -3.51 18.48
C GLU A 48 6.69 -2.43 17.41
N GLN A 49 6.08 -1.31 17.81
CA GLN A 49 5.88 -0.13 16.96
C GLN A 49 7.09 0.29 16.08
N PRO A 50 8.36 0.22 16.55
CA PRO A 50 9.50 0.53 15.68
C PRO A 50 9.68 -0.48 14.54
N ALA A 51 9.51 -1.78 14.78
CA ALA A 51 9.64 -2.81 13.74
C ALA A 51 8.52 -2.69 12.69
N TYR A 52 7.30 -2.42 13.14
CA TYR A 52 6.18 -2.10 12.27
C TYR A 52 6.46 -0.88 11.40
N LYS A 53 6.91 0.24 12.01
CA LYS A 53 7.19 1.47 11.25
C LYS A 53 8.38 1.33 10.30
N ALA A 54 9.38 0.53 10.65
CA ALA A 54 10.54 0.26 9.81
C ALA A 54 10.18 -0.53 8.53
N GLY A 55 9.06 -1.25 8.53
CA GLY A 55 8.58 -1.98 7.36
C GLY A 55 8.03 -1.11 6.22
N PHE A 56 7.73 0.17 6.47
CA PHE A 56 7.18 1.05 5.44
C PHE A 56 8.25 1.53 4.47
N ARG A 57 8.01 1.28 3.18
CA ARG A 57 8.81 1.76 2.06
C ARG A 57 7.92 2.38 1.00
N TRP A 58 8.38 3.49 0.43
CA TRP A 58 7.77 4.04 -0.77
C TRP A 58 8.25 3.23 -1.98
N GLY A 59 7.29 2.77 -2.79
CA GLY A 59 7.55 2.14 -4.06
C GLY A 59 8.03 3.14 -5.12
N PRO A 60 8.19 2.68 -6.37
CA PRO A 60 8.57 3.55 -7.47
C PRO A 60 7.53 4.66 -7.67
N GLU A 61 8.03 5.84 -8.06
CA GLU A 61 7.18 6.93 -8.52
C GLU A 61 6.80 6.67 -9.98
N GLU A 62 5.50 6.63 -10.24
CA GLU A 62 4.93 6.54 -11.58
C GLU A 62 4.26 7.87 -11.92
N GLU A 63 4.39 8.32 -13.17
CA GLU A 63 3.73 9.53 -13.63
C GLU A 63 2.55 9.14 -14.52
N ARG A 64 1.35 9.60 -14.16
CA ARG A 64 0.12 9.30 -14.89
C ARG A 64 -0.62 10.57 -15.33
N PRO A 65 -1.28 10.54 -16.50
CA PRO A 65 -2.16 11.63 -16.91
C PRO A 65 -3.40 11.69 -16.00
N GLY A 66 -3.86 12.90 -15.69
CA GLY A 66 -5.00 13.15 -14.79
C GLY A 66 -4.66 13.98 -13.55
N ALA A 67 -5.67 14.20 -12.70
CA ALA A 67 -5.52 14.83 -11.39
C ALA A 67 -5.06 13.82 -10.34
N ALA A 68 -4.40 14.29 -9.27
CA ALA A 68 -3.89 13.43 -8.21
C ALA A 68 -4.99 12.58 -7.58
N ALA A 69 -6.19 13.14 -7.38
CA ALA A 69 -7.31 12.39 -6.81
C ALA A 69 -7.77 11.24 -7.71
N GLU A 70 -7.88 11.47 -9.01
CA GLU A 70 -8.29 10.46 -10.00
C GLU A 70 -7.23 9.36 -10.15
N VAL A 71 -5.96 9.75 -10.26
CA VAL A 71 -4.85 8.81 -10.36
C VAL A 71 -4.74 7.95 -9.11
N ALA A 72 -4.88 8.54 -7.92
CA ALA A 72 -4.82 7.79 -6.67
C ALA A 72 -5.97 6.78 -6.54
N GLU A 73 -7.19 7.14 -6.94
CA GLU A 73 -8.35 6.23 -6.97
C GLU A 73 -8.17 5.11 -8.01
N ALA A 74 -7.70 5.44 -9.22
CA ALA A 74 -7.44 4.45 -10.26
C ALA A 74 -6.39 3.42 -9.82
N VAL A 75 -5.27 3.88 -9.25
CA VAL A 75 -4.22 3.00 -8.72
C VAL A 75 -4.70 2.19 -7.53
N LEU A 76 -5.53 2.77 -6.65
CA LEU A 76 -6.14 2.02 -5.57
C LEU A 76 -7.01 0.87 -6.10
N ALA A 77 -7.86 1.14 -7.09
CA ALA A 77 -8.70 0.11 -7.71
C ALA A 77 -7.86 -0.97 -8.42
N GLU A 78 -6.80 -0.59 -9.12
CA GLU A 78 -5.84 -1.53 -9.72
C GLU A 78 -5.18 -2.43 -8.66
N LEU A 79 -4.77 -1.86 -7.52
CA LEU A 79 -4.19 -2.63 -6.42
C LEU A 79 -5.21 -3.58 -5.80
N VAL A 80 -6.43 -3.12 -5.54
CA VAL A 80 -7.50 -3.98 -5.01
C VAL A 80 -7.77 -5.15 -5.97
N ALA A 81 -7.82 -4.89 -7.28
CA ALA A 81 -8.01 -5.93 -8.28
C ALA A 81 -6.79 -6.88 -8.41
N ALA A 82 -5.56 -6.36 -8.30
CA ALA A 82 -4.32 -7.15 -8.41
C ALA A 82 -4.03 -8.00 -7.16
N TYR A 83 -4.61 -7.63 -6.02
CA TYR A 83 -4.48 -8.31 -4.73
C TYR A 83 -5.85 -8.79 -4.22
N PRO A 84 -6.41 -9.84 -4.83
CA PRO A 84 -7.64 -10.46 -4.33
C PRO A 84 -7.40 -11.08 -2.94
N ALA A 85 -8.48 -11.28 -2.17
CA ALA A 85 -8.45 -11.85 -0.82
C ALA A 85 -7.60 -13.13 -0.70
N GLY A 86 -7.62 -14.01 -1.71
CA GLY A 86 -6.80 -15.23 -1.72
C GLY A 86 -5.28 -14.98 -1.79
N ARG A 87 -4.85 -13.89 -2.44
CA ARG A 87 -3.44 -13.45 -2.48
C ARG A 87 -3.05 -12.75 -1.18
N LEU A 88 -3.92 -11.88 -0.69
CA LEU A 88 -3.77 -11.17 0.59
C LEU A 88 -3.58 -12.15 1.76
N ALA A 89 -4.43 -13.17 1.85
CA ALA A 89 -4.32 -14.21 2.86
C ALA A 89 -2.99 -14.98 2.81
N LYS A 90 -2.39 -15.13 1.62
CA LYS A 90 -1.06 -15.73 1.47
C LYS A 90 0.03 -14.79 1.97
N LEU A 91 -0.08 -13.49 1.73
CA LEU A 91 0.88 -12.49 2.23
C LEU A 91 0.86 -12.41 3.76
N ALA A 92 -0.33 -12.43 4.38
CA ALA A 92 -0.48 -12.47 5.84
C ALA A 92 0.20 -13.68 6.49
N LYS A 93 0.19 -14.84 5.80
CA LYS A 93 0.76 -16.10 6.30
C LYS A 93 2.22 -16.30 5.94
N ARG A 94 2.75 -15.54 4.99
CA ARG A 94 4.11 -15.74 4.48
C ARG A 94 5.08 -15.02 5.41
N GLN A 95 5.57 -15.78 6.38
CA GLN A 95 6.75 -15.42 7.17
C GLN A 95 7.89 -15.09 6.19
N PRO A 96 8.59 -13.94 6.31
CA PRO A 96 9.83 -13.75 5.58
C PRO A 96 10.78 -14.87 6.02
N ALA A 97 11.29 -15.61 5.03
CA ALA A 97 12.28 -16.65 5.22
C ALA A 97 13.60 -16.07 5.75
#